data_AF-X1JQV2-F1
#
_entry.id   AF-X1JQV2-F1
#
_cell.length_a   1.000
_cell.length_b   1.000
_cell.length_c   1.000
_cell.angle_alpha   90.00
_cell.angle_beta   90.00
_cell.angle_gamma   90.00
#
_symmetry.space_group_name_H-M   'P 1'
#
loop_
_entity.id
_entity.type
_entity.pdbx_description
1 polymer ?
#
loop_
_entity_poly.entity_id
_entity_poly.type
_entity_poly.pdbx_seq_one_letter_code
_entity_poly.pdbx_strand_id
1 'polypeptide(L)' 'KTNGAEFERSADWAPHVVTDGLLITGQNPASSEPAAEALLAQLGRR' A
#
# COMPACT_ATOMS: atom_id res chain seq x y z
N LYS A 1 -12.54 -13.78 -0.33
CA LYS A 1 -11.07 -13.84 -0.49
C LYS A 1 -10.73 -15.21 -1.05
N THR A 2 -10.26 -15.31 -2.29
CA THR A 2 -10.07 -16.59 -3.01
C THR A 2 -8.65 -16.80 -3.51
N ASN A 3 -7.82 -15.76 -3.49
CA ASN A 3 -6.49 -15.76 -4.11
C ASN A 3 -5.35 -16.01 -3.10
N GLY A 4 -5.66 -16.48 -1.88
CA GLY A 4 -4.68 -16.82 -0.85
C GLY A 4 -4.00 -15.65 -0.12
N ALA A 5 -4.17 -14.41 -0.58
CA ALA A 5 -3.61 -13.22 0.09
C ALA A 5 -4.36 -12.85 1.37
N GLU A 6 -3.61 -12.34 2.35
CA GLU A 6 -4.18 -11.64 3.50
C GLU A 6 -4.70 -10.27 3.04
N PHE A 7 -5.86 -9.88 3.54
CA PHE A 7 -6.44 -8.57 3.20
C PHE A 7 -6.61 -7.78 4.48
N GLU A 8 -6.03 -6.58 4.43
CA GLU A 8 -5.98 -5.58 5.47
C GLU A 8 -6.65 -4.30 4.98
N ARG A 9 -7.28 -3.56 5.89
CA ARG A 9 -7.85 -2.25 5.64
C ARG A 9 -7.88 -1.43 6.90
N SER A 10 -7.84 -0.11 6.74
CA SER A 10 -8.15 0.85 7.80
C SER A 10 -9.63 1.25 7.75
N ALA A 11 -9.99 2.26 8.55
CA ALA A 11 -11.31 2.88 8.48
C ALA A 11 -11.62 3.40 7.07
N ASP A 12 -12.90 3.54 6.74
CA ASP A 12 -13.31 4.09 5.47
C ASP A 12 -12.74 5.50 5.30
N TRP A 13 -12.26 5.80 4.10
CA TRP A 13 -11.61 7.08 3.72
C TRP A 13 -10.30 7.43 4.42
N ALA A 14 -9.87 6.68 5.43
CA ALA A 14 -8.54 6.85 6.00
C ALA A 14 -7.46 6.36 5.02
N PRO A 15 -6.31 7.03 4.91
CA PRO A 15 -5.20 6.55 4.10
C PRO A 15 -4.64 5.26 4.70
N HIS A 16 -4.37 4.26 3.85
CA HIS A 16 -3.77 2.99 4.28
C HIS A 16 -2.95 2.40 3.14
N VAL A 17 -1.70 2.09 3.45
CA VAL A 17 -0.72 1.52 2.52
C VAL A 17 -0.13 0.28 3.16
N VAL A 18 -0.09 -0.83 2.40
CA VAL A 18 0.58 -2.06 2.78
C VAL A 18 1.67 -2.34 1.76
N THR A 19 2.86 -2.68 2.25
CA THR A 19 3.99 -3.11 1.43
C THR A 19 4.38 -4.54 1.82
N ASP A 20 4.33 -5.45 0.87
CA ASP A 20 4.82 -6.83 1.00
C ASP A 20 5.85 -7.11 -0.10
N GLY A 21 7.13 -7.10 0.28
CA GLY A 21 8.24 -7.16 -0.67
C GLY A 21 8.18 -6.03 -1.71
N LEU A 22 7.85 -6.39 -2.96
CA LEU A 22 7.71 -5.46 -4.09
C LEU A 22 6.25 -5.08 -4.39
N LEU A 23 5.28 -5.68 -3.71
CA LEU A 23 3.87 -5.36 -3.87
C LEU A 23 3.49 -4.22 -2.91
N ILE A 24 3.08 -3.10 -3.48
CA ILE A 24 2.57 -1.93 -2.73
C ILE A 24 1.10 -1.77 -3.09
N THR A 25 0.24 -1.66 -2.07
CA THR A 25 -1.20 -1.40 -2.23
C THR A 25 -1.62 -0.16 -1.46
N GLY A 26 -2.62 0.56 -1.98
CA GLY A 26 -3.26 1.70 -1.31
C GLY A 26 -4.78 1.54 -1.31
N GLN A 27 -5.43 1.82 -0.19
CA GLN A 27 -6.87 1.54 -0.02
C GLN A 27 -7.77 2.46 -0.87
N ASN A 28 -7.42 3.74 -1.02
CA ASN A 28 -8.29 4.77 -1.57
C ASN A 28 -7.48 5.98 -2.11
N PRO A 29 -8.12 7.02 -2.69
CA PRO A 29 -7.39 8.18 -3.23
C PRO A 29 -6.51 8.91 -2.20
N ALA A 30 -6.91 8.97 -0.93
CA ALA A 30 -6.09 9.57 0.14
C ALA A 30 -4.80 8.77 0.40
N SER A 31 -4.75 7.50 -0.02
CA SER A 31 -3.56 6.65 0.08
C SER A 31 -2.56 6.86 -1.07
N SER A 32 -2.86 7.72 -2.06
CA SER A 32 -2.03 7.87 -3.26
C SER A 32 -0.64 8.45 -2.94
N GLU A 33 -0.57 9.51 -2.16
CA GLU A 33 0.69 10.13 -1.75
C GLU A 33 1.57 9.16 -0.92
N PRO A 34 1.08 8.55 0.18
CA PRO A 34 1.92 7.62 0.94
C PRO A 34 2.30 6.35 0.16
N ALA A 35 1.48 5.91 -0.81
CA ALA A 35 1.86 4.79 -1.69
C ALA A 35 3.01 5.18 -2.64
N ALA A 36 3.02 6.41 -3.15
CA ALA A 36 4.11 6.93 -3.97
C ALA A 36 5.40 7.10 -3.15
N GLU A 37 5.30 7.55 -1.90
CA GLU A 37 6.44 7.61 -0.98
C GLU A 37 7.04 6.22 -0.73
N ALA A 38 6.20 5.21 -0.49
CA ALA A 38 6.64 3.82 -0.33
C ALA A 38 7.36 3.29 -1.59
N LEU A 39 6.85 3.61 -2.78
CA LEU A 39 7.48 3.24 -4.05
C LEU A 39 8.86 3.88 -4.20
N LEU A 40 8.97 5.19 -3.96
CA LEU A 40 10.24 5.91 -4.04
C LEU A 40 11.25 5.36 -3.04
N ALA A 41 10.80 5.06 -1.81
CA ALA A 41 11.64 4.42 -0.79
C ALA A 41 12.15 3.05 -1.25
N GLN A 42 11.34 2.24 -1.94
CA GLN A 42 11.79 0.96 -2.50
C GLN A 42 12.82 1.13 -3.61
N LEU A 43 12.61 2.08 -4.52
CA LEU A 43 13.53 2.33 -5.65
C LEU A 43 14.85 3.00 -5.22
N GLY A 44 14.81 3.74 -4.11
CA GLY A 44 15.97 4.44 -3.54
C GLY A 44 16.91 3.55 -2.72
N ARG A 45 16.54 2.30 -2.41
CA ARG A 45 17.35 1.33 -1.65
C ARG A 45 18.52 0.71 -2.46
N ARG A 46 19.07 1.42 -3.44
CA ARG A 46 20.22 0.96 -4.25
C ARG A 46 21.54 1.17 -3.54
#